data_AF-A0A0M8KQG2-F1
#
_entry.id   AF-A0A0M8KQG2-F1
#
_cell.length_a   1.000
_cell.length_b   1.000
_cell.length_c   1.000
_cell.angle_alpha   90.00
_cell.angle_beta   90.00
_cell.angle_gamma   90.00
#
_symmetry.space_group_name_H-M   'P 1'
#
loop_
_entity.id
_entity.type
_entity.pdbx_description
1 polymer ?
#
loop_
_entity_poly.entity_id
_entity_poly.type
_entity_poly.pdbx_seq_one_letter_code
_entity_poly.pdbx_strand_id
1 'polypeptide(L)' 'MVTVRPEGRASVYSLAHSEALIDLLSAAERLLGLTGDGVILCTLHGSDIVSPRS' A
#
# COMPACT_ATOMS: atom_id res chain seq x y z
N MET A 1 5.39 14.34 2.87
CA MET A 1 4.99 14.28 4.31
C MET A 1 4.40 12.90 4.57
N VAL A 2 4.62 12.35 5.76
CA VAL A 2 4.03 11.07 6.21
C VAL A 2 3.18 11.37 7.44
N THR A 3 1.97 10.85 7.47
CA THR A 3 1.09 10.90 8.64
C THR A 3 0.78 9.50 9.13
N VAL A 4 0.54 9.36 10.44
CA VAL A 4 0.22 8.07 11.07
C VAL A 4 -0.99 8.23 11.98
N ARG A 5 -1.87 7.22 11.97
CA ARG A 5 -3.05 7.15 12.84
C ARG A 5 -3.16 5.75 13.45
N PRO A 6 -3.28 5.61 14.77
CA PRO A 6 -3.53 4.31 15.40
C PRO A 6 -4.98 3.84 15.14
N GLU A 7 -5.15 2.56 14.85
CA GLU A 7 -6.43 1.87 14.62
C GLU A 7 -6.43 0.52 15.35
N GLY A 8 -6.96 0.50 16.59
CA GLY A 8 -6.94 -0.69 17.44
C GLY A 8 -5.51 -1.15 17.75
N ARG A 9 -5.12 -2.34 17.25
CA ARG A 9 -3.75 -2.88 17.37
C ARG A 9 -2.87 -2.59 16.14
N ALA A 10 -3.36 -1.79 15.19
CA ALA A 10 -2.66 -1.44 13.97
C ALA A 10 -2.34 0.06 13.92
N SER A 11 -1.39 0.42 13.05
CA SER A 11 -1.07 1.80 12.70
C SER A 11 -1.29 1.98 11.21
N VAL A 12 -2.09 2.98 10.83
CA VAL A 12 -2.36 3.34 9.43
C VAL A 12 -1.47 4.51 9.04
N TYR A 13 -0.71 4.34 7.96
CA TYR A 13 0.19 5.36 7.41
C TYR A 13 -0.39 5.95 6.13
N SER A 14 -0.34 7.27 6.00
CA SER A 14 -0.68 7.97 4.75
C SER A 14 0.56 8.71 4.24
N LEU A 15 0.87 8.49 2.96
CA LEU A 15 2.03 9.08 2.29
C LEU A 15 1.55 10.03 1.19
N ALA A 16 2.33 11.08 0.92
CA ALA A 16 1.94 12.14 -0.02
C ALA A 16 1.96 11.74 -1.51
N HIS A 17 2.66 10.68 -1.89
CA HIS A 17 2.87 10.29 -3.28
C HIS A 17 2.40 8.85 -3.50
N SER A 18 1.09 8.66 -3.67
CA SER A 18 0.49 7.34 -3.78
C SER A 18 0.98 6.54 -4.99
N GLU A 19 1.17 7.18 -6.16
CA GLU A 19 1.65 6.49 -7.36
C GLU A 19 3.06 5.90 -7.15
N ALA A 20 4.00 6.71 -6.68
CA ALA A 20 5.35 6.25 -6.38
C ALA A 20 5.38 5.16 -5.28
N LEU A 21 4.43 5.17 -4.35
CA LEU A 21 4.29 4.11 -3.35
C LEU A 21 3.80 2.80 -3.98
N ILE A 22 2.84 2.85 -4.90
CA ILE A 22 2.36 1.66 -5.61
C ILE A 22 3.47 1.05 -6.49
N ASP A 23 4.26 1.89 -7.17
CA ASP A 23 5.41 1.43 -7.95
C ASP A 23 6.43 0.70 -7.06
N LEU A 24 6.74 1.25 -5.88
CA LEU A 24 7.63 0.64 -4.90
C LEU A 24 7.10 -0.71 -4.41
N LEU A 25 5.82 -0.80 -4.06
CA LEU A 25 5.20 -2.03 -3.60
C LEU A 25 5.18 -3.10 -4.71
N SER A 26 4.94 -2.70 -5.96
CA SER A 26 4.94 -3.61 -7.12
C SER A 26 6.34 -4.16 -7.40
N ALA A 27 7.38 -3.33 -7.22
CA ALA A 27 8.77 -3.79 -7.32
C ALA A 27 9.10 -4.82 -6.23
N ALA A 28 8.63 -4.59 -5.00
CA ALA A 28 8.81 -5.53 -3.90
C ALA A 28 8.10 -6.87 -4.14
N GLU A 29 6.85 -6.84 -4.62
CA GLU A 29 6.10 -8.04 -5.03
C GLU A 29 6.88 -8.86 -6.07
N ARG A 30 7.40 -8.21 -7.12
CA ARG A 30 8.21 -8.88 -8.14
C ARG A 30 9.47 -9.51 -7.53
N LEU A 31 10.16 -8.81 -6.64
CA LEU A 31 11.36 -9.32 -5.98
C LEU A 31 11.05 -10.58 -5.16
N LEU A 32 9.97 -10.56 -4.38
CA LEU A 32 9.52 -11.70 -3.59
C LEU A 32 9.10 -12.89 -4.46
N GLY A 33 8.50 -12.61 -5.62
CA GLY A 33 8.20 -13.65 -6.62
C GLY A 33 9.44 -14.40 -7.10
N LEU A 34 10.60 -13.75 -7.16
CA LEU A 34 11.87 -14.40 -7.55
C LEU A 34 12.46 -15.28 -6.44
N THR A 35 12.10 -15.08 -5.17
CA THR A 35 12.60 -15.89 -4.04
C THR A 35 11.71 -17.10 -3.74
N GLY A 36 10.52 -17.17 -4.35
CA GLY A 36 9.49 -18.15 -4.01
C GLY A 36 8.53 -17.70 -2.92
N ASP A 37 8.70 -16.50 -2.36
CA ASP A 37 7.79 -15.87 -1.38
C ASP A 37 6.77 -14.96 -2.07
N GLY A 38 6.33 -15.33 -3.28
CA GLY A 38 5.43 -14.53 -4.09
C GLY A 38 4.20 -14.08 -3.30
N VAL A 39 3.93 -12.77 -3.32
CA VAL A 39 2.75 -12.16 -2.73
C VAL A 39 1.87 -11.60 -3.85
N ILE A 40 0.60 -11.34 -3.53
CA ILE A 40 -0.29 -10.57 -4.42
C ILE A 40 -0.67 -9.29 -3.70
N LEU A 41 -0.39 -8.14 -4.33
CA LEU A 41 -0.83 -6.87 -3.80
C LEU A 41 -2.37 -6.83 -3.75
N CYS A 42 -2.91 -6.72 -2.53
CA CYS A 42 -4.34 -6.80 -2.23
C CYS A 42 -5.15 -5.66 -2.85
N THR A 43 -6.10 -5.92 -3.77
CA THR A 43 -6.86 -4.91 -4.57
C THR A 43 -7.46 -3.73 -3.80
N LEU A 44 -7.59 -3.82 -2.48
CA LEU A 44 -7.91 -2.71 -1.57
C LEU A 44 -6.72 -1.75 -1.33
N HIS A 45 -5.71 -1.71 -2.19
CA HIS A 45 -4.63 -0.71 -2.14
C HIS A 45 -4.88 0.36 -3.22
N GLY A 46 -4.51 1.60 -2.93
CA GLY A 46 -4.56 2.71 -3.88
C GLY A 46 -5.55 3.82 -3.52
N SER A 47 -5.36 5.00 -4.12
CA SER A 47 -6.17 6.19 -3.86
C SER A 47 -7.60 6.07 -4.39
N ASP A 48 -7.88 5.13 -5.31
CA ASP A 48 -9.21 4.96 -5.91
C ASP A 48 -10.25 4.44 -4.90
N ILE A 49 -9.80 3.59 -3.96
CA ILE A 49 -10.66 3.04 -2.90
C ILE A 49 -10.97 4.06 -1.78
N VAL A 50 -10.26 5.19 -1.72
CA VAL A 50 -10.43 6.25 -0.70
C VAL A 50 -11.29 7.41 -1.22
N SER A 51 -12.23 7.15 -2.13
CA SER A 51 -13.32 8.09 -2.37
C SER A 51 -14.41 7.88 -1.31
N PRO A 52 -14.62 8.80 -0.34
CA PRO A 52 -15.83 8.75 0.46
C PRO A 52 -17.02 8.93 -0.49
N ARG A 53 -17.92 7.93 -0.53
CA ARG A 53 -19.24 8.08 -1.16
C ARG A 53 -19.83 9.44 -0.75
N SER A 54 -19.94 10.36 -1.70
CA SER A 54 -20.85 11.51 -1.65
C SER A 54 -21.85 11.35 -2.78
#